data_AF-A0A0W0HHI8-F1
#
_entry.id   AF-A0A0W0HHI8-F1
#
_cell.length_a   1.000
_cell.length_b   1.000
_cell.length_c   1.000
_cell.angle_alpha   90.00
_cell.angle_beta   90.00
_cell.angle_gamma   90.00
#
_symmetry.space_group_name_H-M   'P 1'
#
loop_
_entity.id
_entity.type
_entity.pdbx_description
1 polymer ?
#
loop_
_entity_poly.entity_id
_entity_poly.type
_entity_poly.pdbx_seq_one_letter_code
_entity_poly.pdbx_strand_id
1 'polypeptide(L)'
;MPATDVDSGLNLAIRLERWGLEFLGEQDASRYRSAFSEDNDRCDALIAASYAQEYYITDRFIDLICPAISQRLPRPLKKLARRYYMEEAGHELYELKTCKSLGMSEADLHTALPTPYAQLLCDFYTYFATTDVVSYFAAATITEGLPGQENLLNSLSTQFNKTAVFNNRPSRKHEQLNEKLAHQYISRIMLSEVGELSTQQQQTTATAYALLLELTHRAWEELHRLHVLNKRPPLNFAMSDFL
;
A
#
# COMPACT_ATOMS: atom_id res chain seq x y z
N MET A 1 -8.96 5.74 18.85
CA MET A 1 -9.29 5.96 20.29
C MET A 1 -8.46 5.01 21.15
N PRO A 2 -7.97 5.42 22.33
CA PRO A 2 -7.19 4.55 23.19
C PRO A 2 -8.05 3.39 23.71
N ALA A 3 -7.52 2.16 23.63
CA ALA A 3 -8.16 0.98 24.18
C ALA A 3 -8.17 1.07 25.72
N THR A 4 -9.34 0.90 26.32
CA THR A 4 -9.54 0.97 27.78
C THR A 4 -9.51 -0.41 28.45
N ASP A 5 -9.79 -1.47 27.68
CA ASP A 5 -9.93 -2.84 28.18
C ASP A 5 -9.22 -3.84 27.24
N VAL A 6 -8.98 -5.05 27.75
CA VAL A 6 -8.52 -6.19 26.93
C VAL A 6 -9.58 -6.52 25.88
N ASP A 7 -9.14 -6.84 24.67
CA ASP A 7 -10.04 -7.12 23.56
C ASP A 7 -9.41 -8.08 22.54
N SER A 8 -10.24 -8.68 21.69
CA SER A 8 -9.80 -9.57 20.62
C SER A 8 -9.07 -8.83 19.49
N GLY A 9 -8.16 -9.54 18.82
CA GLY A 9 -7.52 -9.03 17.60
C GLY A 9 -8.53 -8.66 16.50
N LEU A 10 -9.63 -9.40 16.37
CA LEU A 10 -10.68 -9.09 15.39
C LEU A 10 -11.35 -7.73 15.67
N ASN A 11 -11.68 -7.45 16.94
CA ASN A 11 -12.28 -6.16 17.29
C ASN A 11 -11.30 -5.00 17.09
N LEU A 12 -10.00 -5.23 17.34
CA LEU A 12 -8.95 -4.27 17.00
C LEU A 12 -8.92 -4.00 15.49
N ALA A 13 -8.93 -5.03 14.65
CA ALA A 13 -8.95 -4.89 13.19
C ALA A 13 -10.10 -4.01 12.72
N ILE A 14 -11.32 -4.29 13.19
CA ILE A 14 -12.53 -3.53 12.84
C ILE A 14 -12.41 -2.05 13.24
N ARG A 15 -11.83 -1.76 14.42
CA ARG A 15 -11.60 -0.38 14.85
C ARG A 15 -10.58 0.34 13.97
N LEU A 16 -9.47 -0.32 13.63
CA LEU A 16 -8.42 0.26 12.79
C LEU A 16 -8.90 0.51 11.37
N GLU A 17 -9.70 -0.40 10.80
CA GLU A 17 -10.33 -0.19 9.50
C GLU A 17 -11.26 1.02 9.49
N ARG A 18 -12.12 1.18 10.52
CA ARG A 18 -12.97 2.37 10.66
C ARG A 18 -12.14 3.65 10.71
N TRP A 19 -11.06 3.64 11.48
CA TRP A 19 -10.15 4.77 11.54
C TRP A 19 -9.46 5.02 10.18
N GLY A 20 -9.04 3.97 9.48
CA GLY A 20 -8.48 4.09 8.13
C GLY A 20 -9.46 4.74 7.15
N LEU A 21 -10.74 4.37 7.22
CA LEU A 21 -11.80 4.96 6.40
C LEU A 21 -12.03 6.44 6.74
N GLU A 22 -12.07 6.78 8.03
CA GLU A 22 -12.16 8.18 8.50
C GLU A 22 -10.96 9.00 7.99
N PHE A 23 -9.75 8.44 8.14
CA PHE A 23 -8.50 9.07 7.67
C PHE A 23 -8.53 9.32 6.15
N LEU A 24 -8.94 8.33 5.34
CA LEU A 24 -9.07 8.50 3.89
C LEU A 24 -10.07 9.61 3.54
N GLY A 25 -11.21 9.67 4.24
CA GLY A 25 -12.20 10.73 4.05
C GLY A 25 -11.66 12.13 4.36
N GLU A 26 -10.78 12.27 5.35
CA GLU A 26 -10.08 13.53 5.65
C GLU A 26 -9.09 13.93 4.55
N GLN A 27 -8.53 12.95 3.81
CA GLN A 27 -7.56 13.19 2.74
C GLN A 27 -8.19 13.56 1.39
N ASP A 28 -9.52 13.68 1.30
CA ASP A 28 -10.21 14.05 0.06
C ASP A 28 -9.78 15.41 -0.49
N ALA A 29 -9.30 16.30 0.39
CA ALA A 29 -8.76 17.62 0.06
C ALA A 29 -7.22 17.66 -0.05
N SER A 30 -6.55 16.50 -0.12
CA SER A 30 -5.10 16.42 -0.27
C SER A 30 -4.62 17.08 -1.57
N ARG A 31 -3.36 17.54 -1.58
CA ARG A 31 -2.78 18.18 -2.77
C ARG A 31 -2.58 17.17 -3.87
N TYR A 32 -2.22 15.93 -3.50
CA TYR A 32 -2.20 14.80 -4.42
C TYR A 32 -3.53 14.64 -5.16
N ARG A 33 -4.65 14.50 -4.44
CA ARG A 33 -5.96 14.31 -5.08
C ARG A 33 -6.41 15.54 -5.87
N SER A 34 -6.16 16.73 -5.34
CA SER A 34 -6.49 18.00 -6.01
C SER A 34 -5.73 18.22 -7.32
N ALA A 35 -4.59 17.54 -7.52
CA ALA A 35 -3.81 17.63 -8.74
C ALA A 35 -4.40 16.83 -9.91
N PHE A 36 -5.34 15.92 -9.66
CA PHE A 36 -6.07 15.24 -10.72
C PHE A 36 -7.20 16.13 -11.22
N SER A 37 -6.91 16.92 -12.25
CA SER A 37 -7.85 17.83 -12.90
C SER A 37 -7.59 17.90 -14.40
N GLU A 38 -8.60 18.32 -15.17
CA GLU A 38 -8.45 18.47 -16.63
C GLU A 38 -7.44 19.56 -17.00
N ASP A 39 -7.27 20.56 -16.14
CA ASP A 39 -6.39 21.73 -16.33
C ASP A 39 -4.93 21.46 -15.94
N ASN A 40 -4.63 20.36 -15.25
CA ASN A 40 -3.27 20.02 -14.87
C ASN A 40 -2.54 19.26 -15.99
N ASP A 41 -1.56 19.90 -16.62
CA ASP A 41 -0.71 19.31 -17.67
C ASP A 41 0.23 18.20 -17.17
N ARG A 42 0.34 18.01 -15.85
CA ARG A 42 1.15 16.97 -15.20
C ARG A 42 0.35 15.75 -14.74
N CYS A 43 -0.95 15.68 -15.02
CA CYS A 43 -1.81 14.59 -14.54
C CYS A 43 -1.32 13.20 -14.99
N ASP A 44 -1.00 13.03 -16.27
CA ASP A 44 -0.49 11.76 -16.81
C ASP A 44 0.84 11.34 -16.17
N ALA A 45 1.73 12.31 -15.89
CA ALA A 45 3.00 12.03 -15.23
C ALA A 45 2.79 11.60 -13.76
N LEU A 46 1.82 12.22 -13.07
CA LEU A 46 1.44 11.85 -11.72
C LEU A 46 0.83 10.44 -11.68
N ILE A 47 -0.07 10.11 -12.61
CA ILE A 47 -0.64 8.76 -12.75
C ILE A 47 0.47 7.73 -12.95
N ALA A 48 1.40 7.99 -13.88
CA ALA A 48 2.50 7.09 -14.17
C ALA A 48 3.41 6.88 -12.95
N ALA A 49 3.72 7.94 -12.22
CA ALA A 49 4.52 7.87 -11.00
C ALA A 49 3.82 7.10 -9.88
N SER A 50 2.50 7.25 -9.73
CA SER A 50 1.72 6.52 -8.73
C SER A 50 1.73 5.01 -9.00
N TYR A 51 1.54 4.58 -10.25
CA TYR A 51 1.63 3.15 -10.60
C TYR A 51 3.05 2.61 -10.45
N ALA A 52 4.08 3.41 -10.75
CA ALA A 52 5.46 3.01 -10.49
C ALA A 52 5.69 2.82 -8.98
N GLN A 53 5.12 3.68 -8.14
CA GLN A 53 5.21 3.53 -6.69
C GLN A 53 4.49 2.28 -6.17
N GLU A 54 3.29 1.97 -6.68
CA GLU A 54 2.60 0.71 -6.37
C GLU A 54 3.44 -0.50 -6.78
N TYR A 55 4.01 -0.48 -8.00
CA TYR A 55 4.94 -1.52 -8.45
C TYR A 55 6.10 -1.74 -7.47
N TYR A 56 6.77 -0.69 -7.00
CA TYR A 56 7.90 -0.85 -6.06
C TYR A 56 7.49 -1.43 -4.70
N ILE A 57 6.28 -1.15 -4.23
CA ILE A 57 5.77 -1.72 -2.98
C ILE A 57 5.43 -3.20 -3.19
N THR A 58 4.73 -3.53 -4.28
CA THR A 58 4.34 -4.91 -4.60
C THR A 58 5.55 -5.81 -4.92
N ASP A 59 6.53 -5.31 -5.67
CA ASP A 59 7.77 -6.03 -5.99
C ASP A 59 8.53 -6.45 -4.71
N ARG A 60 8.48 -5.59 -3.68
CA ARG A 60 9.09 -5.85 -2.38
C ARG A 60 8.23 -6.63 -1.42
N PHE A 61 6.99 -6.96 -1.77
CA PHE A 61 6.05 -7.61 -0.86
C PHE A 61 6.66 -8.85 -0.18
N ILE A 62 7.43 -9.64 -0.94
CA ILE A 62 8.14 -10.83 -0.44
C ILE A 62 9.06 -10.46 0.73
N ASP A 63 9.83 -9.38 0.61
CA ASP A 63 10.71 -8.89 1.67
C ASP A 63 9.93 -8.41 2.89
N LEU A 64 8.72 -7.86 2.69
CA LEU A 64 7.87 -7.36 3.76
C LEU A 64 7.28 -8.51 4.61
N ILE A 65 6.85 -9.61 3.98
CA ILE A 65 6.17 -10.73 4.66
C ILE A 65 7.14 -11.80 5.19
N CYS A 66 8.29 -11.99 4.54
CA CYS A 66 9.25 -13.04 4.89
C CYS A 66 9.68 -13.02 6.36
N PRO A 67 9.96 -11.87 7.00
CA PRO A 67 10.28 -11.82 8.42
C PRO A 67 9.15 -12.38 9.30
N ALA A 68 7.89 -12.04 9.03
CA ALA A 68 6.73 -12.60 9.75
C ALA A 68 6.63 -14.12 9.55
N ILE A 69 6.87 -14.59 8.32
CA ILE A 69 6.92 -16.03 8.01
C ILE A 69 8.10 -16.71 8.67
N SER A 70 9.19 -16.02 9.03
CA SER A 70 10.33 -16.64 9.71
C SER A 70 10.05 -16.86 11.20
N GLN A 71 9.18 -16.06 11.82
CA GLN A 71 8.90 -16.09 13.26
C GLN A 71 8.29 -17.41 13.76
N ARG A 72 8.49 -17.75 15.03
CA ARG A 72 7.83 -18.88 15.70
C ARG A 72 6.40 -18.52 16.10
N LEU A 73 5.49 -18.53 15.13
CA LEU A 73 4.07 -18.24 15.32
C LEU A 73 3.25 -19.51 15.66
N PRO A 74 2.09 -19.37 16.34
CA PRO A 74 1.10 -20.43 16.43
C PRO A 74 0.73 -20.99 15.05
N ARG A 75 0.45 -22.30 14.97
CA ARG A 75 0.22 -23.01 13.71
C ARG A 75 -0.86 -22.37 12.81
N PRO A 76 -2.02 -21.91 13.33
CA PRO A 76 -3.03 -21.23 12.51
C PRO A 76 -2.50 -19.95 11.86
N LEU A 77 -1.88 -19.08 12.66
CA LEU A 77 -1.31 -17.82 12.21
C LEU A 77 -0.17 -18.03 11.20
N LYS A 78 0.69 -19.03 11.43
CA LYS A 78 1.75 -19.44 10.50
C LYS A 78 1.20 -19.91 9.16
N LYS A 79 0.06 -20.62 9.16
CA LYS A 79 -0.62 -21.09 7.94
C LYS A 79 -1.17 -19.89 7.16
N LEU A 80 -1.78 -18.92 7.83
CA LEU A 80 -2.30 -17.71 7.19
C LEU A 80 -1.18 -16.86 6.58
N ALA A 81 -0.09 -16.61 7.31
CA ALA A 81 1.05 -15.85 6.78
C ALA A 81 1.64 -16.48 5.50
N ARG A 82 1.77 -17.82 5.48
CA ARG A 82 2.23 -18.55 4.28
C ARG A 82 1.22 -18.48 3.13
N ARG A 83 -0.08 -18.58 3.44
CA ARG A 83 -1.13 -18.44 2.45
C ARG A 83 -1.05 -17.07 1.79
N TYR A 84 -0.96 -16.02 2.58
CA TYR A 84 -0.87 -14.65 2.07
C TYR A 84 0.37 -14.45 1.18
N TYR A 85 1.52 -14.97 1.58
CA TYR A 85 2.69 -15.00 0.70
C TYR A 85 2.47 -15.73 -0.63
N MET A 86 1.82 -16.88 -0.61
CA MET A 86 1.53 -17.64 -1.83
C MET A 86 0.51 -16.94 -2.72
N GLU A 87 -0.41 -16.17 -2.14
CA GLU A 87 -1.42 -15.39 -2.85
C GLU A 87 -0.78 -14.20 -3.56
N GLU A 88 0.09 -13.45 -2.87
CA GLU A 88 0.72 -12.22 -3.38
C GLU A 88 1.92 -12.45 -4.31
N ALA A 89 2.57 -13.62 -4.23
CA ALA A 89 3.72 -13.91 -5.09
C ALA A 89 3.32 -13.86 -6.59
N GLY A 90 3.94 -12.95 -7.34
CA GLY A 90 3.64 -12.74 -8.77
C GLY A 90 2.68 -11.58 -9.04
N HIS A 91 2.14 -10.91 -8.01
CA HIS A 91 1.26 -9.76 -8.18
C HIS A 91 1.99 -8.56 -8.82
N GLU A 92 3.30 -8.43 -8.62
CA GLU A 92 4.14 -7.39 -9.23
C GLU A 92 4.08 -7.41 -10.76
N LEU A 93 3.75 -8.55 -11.37
CA LEU A 93 3.57 -8.68 -12.82
C LEU A 93 2.35 -7.93 -13.35
N TYR A 94 1.31 -7.71 -12.53
CA TYR A 94 0.19 -6.86 -12.90
C TYR A 94 0.62 -5.40 -12.95
N GLU A 95 1.33 -4.95 -11.92
CA GLU A 95 1.82 -3.57 -11.83
C GLU A 95 2.86 -3.24 -12.89
N LEU A 96 3.79 -4.16 -13.16
CA LEU A 96 4.75 -4.01 -14.25
C LEU A 96 4.06 -3.87 -15.60
N LYS A 97 3.01 -4.65 -15.87
CA LYS A 97 2.23 -4.52 -17.13
C LYS A 97 1.50 -3.19 -17.21
N THR A 98 0.95 -2.70 -16.10
CA THR A 98 0.33 -1.38 -16.03
C THR A 98 1.35 -0.29 -16.34
N CYS A 99 2.52 -0.34 -15.70
CA CYS A 99 3.62 0.59 -15.92
C CYS A 99 4.12 0.60 -17.38
N LYS A 100 4.26 -0.58 -18.00
CA LYS A 100 4.64 -0.69 -19.43
C LYS A 100 3.60 -0.06 -20.35
N SER A 101 2.30 -0.12 -20.02
CA SER A 101 1.25 0.55 -20.80
C SER A 101 1.27 2.08 -20.68
N LEU A 102 1.94 2.61 -19.64
CA LEU A 102 2.20 4.03 -19.44
C LEU A 102 3.51 4.50 -20.10
N GLY A 103 4.16 3.62 -20.87
CA GLY A 103 5.38 3.92 -21.63
C GLY A 103 6.68 3.78 -20.85
N MET A 104 6.65 3.25 -19.62
CA MET A 104 7.86 2.98 -18.84
C MET A 104 8.50 1.68 -19.28
N SER A 105 9.83 1.66 -19.43
CA SER A 105 10.56 0.42 -19.69
C SER A 105 10.85 -0.31 -18.38
N GLU A 106 10.95 -1.63 -18.47
CA GLU A 106 11.30 -2.48 -17.32
C GLU A 106 12.72 -2.20 -16.81
N ALA A 107 13.65 -1.86 -17.71
CA ALA A 107 15.00 -1.44 -17.33
C ALA A 107 15.00 -0.12 -16.53
N ASP A 108 14.17 0.85 -16.93
CA ASP A 108 14.05 2.12 -16.20
C ASP A 108 13.41 1.90 -14.83
N LEU A 109 12.38 1.04 -14.73
CA LEU A 109 11.76 0.68 -13.45
C LEU A 109 12.77 0.01 -12.50
N HIS A 110 13.56 -0.96 -12.98
CA HIS A 110 14.55 -1.66 -12.15
C HIS A 110 15.73 -0.80 -11.72
N THR A 111 16.02 0.28 -12.44
CA THR A 111 17.09 1.22 -12.09
C THR A 111 16.58 2.40 -11.27
N ALA A 112 15.27 2.63 -11.28
CA ALA A 112 14.64 3.70 -10.53
C ALA A 112 14.45 3.34 -9.05
N LEU A 113 14.42 4.36 -8.19
CA LEU A 113 14.16 4.22 -6.77
C LEU A 113 12.76 4.77 -6.41
N PRO A 114 12.07 4.15 -5.43
CA PRO A 114 10.84 4.71 -4.87
C PRO A 114 11.10 6.07 -4.20
N THR A 115 10.03 6.80 -3.94
CA THR A 115 10.10 8.03 -3.14
C THR A 115 10.58 7.71 -1.71
N PRO A 116 11.30 8.62 -1.03
CA PRO A 116 11.72 8.42 0.36
C PRO A 116 10.61 7.95 1.30
N TYR A 117 9.40 8.51 1.22
CA TYR A 117 8.30 8.06 2.07
C TYR A 117 7.78 6.65 1.69
N ALA A 118 7.77 6.28 0.41
CA ALA A 118 7.41 4.92 0.00
C ALA A 118 8.47 3.89 0.43
N GLN A 119 9.75 4.26 0.40
CA GLN A 119 10.82 3.43 0.98
C GLN A 119 10.63 3.24 2.48
N LEU A 120 10.37 4.33 3.23
CA LEU A 120 10.11 4.27 4.66
C LEU A 120 8.90 3.40 5.00
N LEU A 121 7.84 3.45 4.17
CA LEU A 121 6.67 2.58 4.34
C LEU A 121 7.09 1.10 4.31
N CYS A 122 7.88 0.69 3.32
CA CYS A 122 8.41 -0.67 3.21
C CYS A 122 9.30 -1.04 4.40
N ASP A 123 10.15 -0.12 4.84
CA ASP A 123 11.07 -0.33 5.96
C ASP A 123 10.29 -0.56 7.27
N PHE A 124 9.22 0.21 7.52
CA PHE A 124 8.37 0.04 8.70
C PHE A 124 7.55 -1.26 8.64
N TYR A 125 7.03 -1.65 7.47
CA TYR A 125 6.40 -2.96 7.32
C TYR A 125 7.36 -4.09 7.67
N THR A 126 8.59 -4.04 7.14
CA THR A 126 9.65 -5.02 7.42
C THR A 126 10.02 -5.04 8.90
N TYR A 127 10.13 -3.87 9.51
CA TYR A 127 10.41 -3.71 10.94
C TYR A 127 9.30 -4.35 11.79
N PHE A 128 8.02 -4.07 11.52
CA PHE A 128 6.91 -4.68 12.24
C PHE A 128 6.82 -6.18 11.99
N ALA A 129 7.02 -6.63 10.75
CA ALA A 129 7.08 -8.05 10.42
C ALA A 129 8.19 -8.79 11.20
N THR A 130 9.21 -8.08 11.66
CA THR A 130 10.31 -8.62 12.48
C THR A 130 10.03 -8.54 13.98
N THR A 131 9.42 -7.45 14.44
CA THR A 131 9.38 -7.09 15.88
C THR A 131 8.00 -7.18 16.51
N ASP A 132 6.94 -6.96 15.74
CA ASP A 132 5.55 -6.98 16.19
C ASP A 132 4.61 -7.42 15.05
N VAL A 133 4.40 -8.74 14.98
CA VAL A 133 3.60 -9.36 13.92
C VAL A 133 2.13 -8.93 13.96
N VAL A 134 1.63 -8.48 15.12
CA VAL A 134 0.24 -8.00 15.26
C VAL A 134 0.10 -6.66 14.56
N SER A 135 1.07 -5.75 14.75
CA SER A 135 1.16 -4.48 14.01
C SER A 135 1.27 -4.70 12.51
N TYR A 136 2.11 -5.64 12.07
CA TYR A 136 2.22 -5.99 10.65
C TYR A 136 0.88 -6.48 10.06
N PHE A 137 0.25 -7.46 10.71
CA PHE A 137 -1.03 -8.00 10.22
C PHE A 137 -2.17 -6.99 10.29
N ALA A 138 -2.19 -6.11 11.29
CA ALA A 138 -3.18 -5.05 11.37
C ALA A 138 -3.08 -4.07 10.20
N ALA A 139 -1.87 -3.75 9.78
CA ALA A 139 -1.61 -2.77 8.74
C ALA A 139 -1.77 -3.30 7.32
N ALA A 140 -1.77 -4.62 7.09
CA ALA A 140 -1.85 -5.21 5.75
C ALA A 140 -3.01 -4.65 4.89
N THR A 141 -4.17 -4.35 5.48
CA THR A 141 -5.29 -3.68 4.77
C THR A 141 -4.98 -2.29 4.20
N ILE A 142 -3.92 -1.61 4.65
CA ILE A 142 -3.52 -0.30 4.11
C ILE A 142 -2.98 -0.45 2.68
N THR A 143 -2.25 -1.53 2.37
CA THR A 143 -1.74 -1.80 1.01
C THR A 143 -2.73 -2.61 0.18
N GLU A 144 -3.50 -3.51 0.81
CA GLU A 144 -4.48 -4.35 0.12
C GLU A 144 -5.79 -3.63 -0.23
N GLY A 145 -6.07 -2.52 0.43
CA GLY A 145 -7.31 -1.77 0.33
C GLY A 145 -8.24 -1.97 1.53
N LEU A 146 -9.03 -0.94 1.83
CA LEU A 146 -10.00 -0.97 2.92
C LEU A 146 -11.37 -1.48 2.44
N PRO A 147 -12.14 -2.18 3.30
CA PRO A 147 -13.47 -2.68 2.94
C PRO A 147 -14.40 -1.61 2.34
N GLY A 148 -14.97 -1.91 1.18
CA GLY A 148 -15.97 -1.06 0.54
C GLY A 148 -15.42 0.22 -0.11
N GLN A 149 -14.10 0.32 -0.27
CA GLN A 149 -13.47 1.40 -1.03
C GLN A 149 -13.10 0.90 -2.44
N GLU A 150 -13.31 1.75 -3.45
CA GLU A 150 -12.75 1.53 -4.80
C GLU A 150 -11.26 1.88 -4.78
N ASN A 151 -10.44 1.23 -5.61
CA ASN A 151 -9.05 1.64 -5.77
C ASN A 151 -8.98 3.06 -6.36
N LEU A 152 -8.52 4.02 -5.54
CA LEU A 152 -8.45 5.43 -5.87
C LEU A 152 -7.67 5.70 -7.17
N LEU A 153 -6.54 5.05 -7.38
CA LEU A 153 -5.70 5.28 -8.57
C LEU A 153 -6.38 4.74 -9.83
N ASN A 154 -7.09 3.61 -9.75
CA ASN A 154 -7.91 3.10 -10.86
C ASN A 154 -9.03 4.07 -11.21
N SER A 155 -9.74 4.64 -10.22
CA SER A 155 -10.79 5.63 -10.46
C SER A 155 -10.22 6.91 -11.09
N LEU A 156 -9.17 7.48 -10.49
CA LEU A 156 -8.55 8.72 -10.96
C LEU A 156 -7.93 8.56 -12.36
N SER A 157 -7.23 7.46 -12.61
CA SER A 157 -6.64 7.20 -13.92
C SER A 157 -7.70 6.94 -15.00
N THR A 158 -8.85 6.37 -14.67
CA THR A 158 -9.96 6.22 -15.62
C THR A 158 -10.57 7.57 -15.99
N GLN A 159 -10.64 8.49 -15.03
CA GLN A 159 -11.24 9.81 -15.24
C GLN A 159 -10.30 10.79 -15.94
N PHE A 160 -9.01 10.81 -15.58
CA PHE A 160 -8.12 11.92 -15.94
C PHE A 160 -6.95 11.54 -16.87
N ASN A 161 -6.69 10.26 -17.10
CA ASN A 161 -5.59 9.87 -17.99
C ASN A 161 -5.91 10.25 -19.45
N LYS A 162 -4.99 10.97 -20.09
CA LYS A 162 -5.11 11.39 -21.51
C LYS A 162 -4.18 10.61 -22.44
N THR A 163 -3.36 9.71 -21.91
CA THR A 163 -2.42 8.88 -22.68
C THR A 163 -3.19 7.83 -23.49
N ALA A 164 -3.20 8.01 -24.82
CA ALA A 164 -3.97 7.18 -25.75
C ALA A 164 -3.66 5.68 -25.71
N VAL A 165 -2.46 5.32 -25.24
CA VAL A 165 -1.98 3.92 -25.16
C VAL A 165 -2.16 3.29 -23.77
N PHE A 166 -2.63 4.07 -22.79
CA PHE A 166 -2.79 3.57 -21.43
C PHE A 166 -3.83 2.45 -21.37
N ASN A 167 -3.46 1.33 -20.75
CA ASN A 167 -4.32 0.18 -20.56
C ASN A 167 -4.36 -0.19 -19.07
N ASN A 168 -5.39 0.27 -18.36
CA ASN A 168 -5.60 -0.03 -16.94
C ASN A 168 -6.11 -1.46 -16.66
N ARG A 169 -6.29 -2.31 -17.67
CA ARG A 169 -6.81 -3.68 -17.47
C ARG A 169 -5.94 -4.54 -16.54
N PRO A 170 -4.60 -4.49 -16.58
CA PRO A 170 -3.78 -5.27 -15.64
C PRO A 170 -4.01 -4.84 -14.18
N SER A 171 -3.97 -3.54 -13.88
CA SER A 171 -4.31 -3.02 -12.55
C SER A 171 -5.72 -3.44 -12.09
N ARG A 172 -6.74 -3.29 -12.94
CA ARG A 172 -8.11 -3.73 -12.60
C ARG A 172 -8.22 -5.23 -12.37
N LYS A 173 -7.37 -6.05 -13.00
CA LYS A 173 -7.31 -7.50 -12.73
C LYS A 173 -6.68 -7.79 -11.37
N HIS A 174 -5.70 -7.01 -10.95
CA HIS A 174 -5.13 -7.10 -9.60
C HIS A 174 -6.19 -6.73 -8.55
N GLU A 175 -6.89 -5.62 -8.73
CA GLU A 175 -8.02 -5.22 -7.86
C GLU A 175 -9.09 -6.33 -7.74
N GLN A 176 -9.52 -6.92 -8.87
CA GLN A 176 -10.47 -8.04 -8.87
C GLN A 176 -9.93 -9.31 -8.18
N LEU A 177 -8.61 -9.54 -8.25
CA LEU A 177 -7.97 -10.66 -7.57
C LEU A 177 -8.00 -10.44 -6.05
N ASN A 178 -7.68 -9.23 -5.60
CA ASN A 178 -7.76 -8.87 -4.18
C ASN A 178 -9.18 -9.01 -3.63
N GLU A 179 -10.19 -8.56 -4.38
CA GLU A 179 -11.60 -8.78 -4.01
C GLU A 179 -11.95 -10.28 -3.90
N LYS A 180 -11.53 -11.08 -4.89
CA LYS A 180 -11.80 -12.52 -4.93
C LYS A 180 -11.14 -13.26 -3.76
N LEU A 181 -9.94 -12.83 -3.35
CA LEU A 181 -9.19 -13.42 -2.24
C LEU A 181 -9.55 -12.81 -0.89
N ALA A 182 -10.45 -11.81 -0.88
CA ALA A 182 -10.88 -11.07 0.30
C ALA A 182 -9.73 -10.32 1.02
N HIS A 183 -8.77 -9.80 0.26
CA HIS A 183 -7.60 -9.09 0.81
C HIS A 183 -7.98 -7.78 1.51
N GLN A 184 -9.09 -7.16 1.12
CA GLN A 184 -9.66 -6.03 1.87
C GLN A 184 -10.07 -6.39 3.31
N TYR A 185 -10.16 -7.69 3.65
CA TYR A 185 -10.41 -8.19 5.00
C TYR A 185 -9.20 -8.96 5.58
N ILE A 186 -8.01 -8.87 4.98
CA ILE A 186 -6.85 -9.68 5.36
C ILE A 186 -6.47 -9.46 6.83
N SER A 187 -6.54 -8.22 7.32
CA SER A 187 -6.27 -7.89 8.71
C SER A 187 -7.25 -8.58 9.66
N ARG A 188 -8.54 -8.68 9.30
CA ARG A 188 -9.52 -9.43 10.11
C ARG A 188 -9.20 -10.91 10.16
N ILE A 189 -8.84 -11.50 9.00
CA ILE A 189 -8.52 -12.91 8.86
C ILE A 189 -7.28 -13.27 9.69
N MET A 190 -6.25 -12.42 9.65
CA MET A 190 -5.02 -12.64 10.42
C MET A 190 -5.25 -12.43 11.91
N LEU A 191 -5.88 -11.31 12.29
CA LEU A 191 -6.05 -10.94 13.70
C LEU A 191 -7.12 -11.76 14.42
N SER A 192 -8.00 -12.49 13.72
CA SER A 192 -8.90 -13.45 14.37
C SER A 192 -8.15 -14.62 15.03
N GLU A 193 -6.91 -14.90 14.61
CA GLU A 193 -6.07 -15.98 15.16
C GLU A 193 -5.08 -15.50 16.25
N VAL A 194 -5.07 -14.20 16.58
CA VAL A 194 -4.15 -13.59 17.56
C VAL A 194 -4.65 -13.72 19.00
N GLY A 195 -5.95 -13.98 19.21
CA GLY A 195 -6.56 -14.10 20.53
C GLY A 195 -6.82 -12.74 21.20
N GLU A 196 -6.77 -12.72 22.54
CA GLU A 196 -6.93 -11.51 23.35
C GLU A 196 -5.63 -10.70 23.41
N LEU A 197 -5.77 -9.37 23.28
CA LEU A 197 -4.68 -8.40 23.30
C LEU A 197 -4.80 -7.50 24.52
N SER A 198 -3.69 -7.33 25.23
CA SER A 198 -3.59 -6.31 26.29
C SER A 198 -3.84 -4.91 25.73
N THR A 199 -4.27 -3.99 26.59
CA THR A 199 -4.43 -2.56 26.24
C THR A 199 -3.16 -1.97 25.65
N GLN A 200 -1.99 -2.33 26.19
CA GLN A 200 -0.68 -1.90 25.68
C GLN A 200 -0.41 -2.40 24.26
N GLN A 201 -0.70 -3.66 23.95
CA GLN A 201 -0.54 -4.21 22.60
C GLN A 201 -1.49 -3.56 21.60
N GLN A 202 -2.75 -3.34 22.00
CA GLN A 202 -3.73 -2.63 21.17
C GLN A 202 -3.27 -1.20 20.87
N GLN A 203 -2.74 -0.48 21.86
CA GLN A 203 -2.21 0.87 21.67
C GLN A 203 -0.99 0.89 20.76
N THR A 204 -0.05 -0.03 20.97
CA THR A 204 1.15 -0.17 20.13
C THR A 204 0.76 -0.43 18.67
N THR A 205 -0.16 -1.36 18.45
CA THR A 205 -0.70 -1.69 17.11
C THR A 205 -1.39 -0.49 16.49
N ALA A 206 -2.20 0.24 17.25
CA ALA A 206 -2.89 1.44 16.77
C ALA A 206 -1.92 2.56 16.38
N THR A 207 -0.83 2.75 17.13
CA THR A 207 0.23 3.70 16.79
C THR A 207 0.97 3.29 15.52
N ALA A 208 1.32 2.00 15.37
CA ALA A 208 1.95 1.48 14.16
C ALA A 208 1.06 1.67 12.92
N TYR A 209 -0.23 1.36 13.06
CA TYR A 209 -1.23 1.55 12.00
C TYR A 209 -1.35 3.02 11.59
N ALA A 210 -1.44 3.93 12.56
CA ALA A 210 -1.51 5.37 12.32
C ALA A 210 -0.25 5.91 11.61
N LEU A 211 0.93 5.42 12.01
CA LEU A 211 2.19 5.77 11.35
C LEU A 211 2.17 5.34 9.88
N LEU A 212 1.73 4.12 9.56
CA LEU A 212 1.69 3.63 8.18
C LEU A 212 0.65 4.37 7.35
N LEU A 213 -0.51 4.73 7.91
CA LEU A 213 -1.48 5.62 7.24
C LEU A 213 -0.87 6.98 6.89
N GLU A 214 -0.19 7.60 7.85
CA GLU A 214 0.49 8.89 7.66
C GLU A 214 1.58 8.76 6.58
N LEU A 215 2.39 7.69 6.60
CA LEU A 215 3.43 7.47 5.59
C LEU A 215 2.84 7.26 4.19
N THR A 216 1.72 6.54 4.05
CA THR A 216 1.00 6.42 2.78
C THR A 216 0.56 7.78 2.25
N HIS A 217 -0.04 8.60 3.11
CA HIS A 217 -0.42 9.97 2.75
C HIS A 217 0.79 10.83 2.35
N ARG A 218 1.88 10.77 3.13
CA ARG A 218 3.13 11.51 2.83
C ARG A 218 3.75 11.08 1.51
N ALA A 219 3.66 9.79 1.16
CA ALA A 219 4.13 9.29 -0.12
C ALA A 219 3.32 9.87 -1.28
N TRP A 220 2.00 9.98 -1.16
CA TRP A 220 1.16 10.67 -2.16
C TRP A 220 1.50 12.15 -2.30
N GLU A 221 1.65 12.87 -1.17
CA GLU A 221 2.03 14.29 -1.19
C GLU A 221 3.42 14.50 -1.79
N GLU A 222 4.34 13.54 -1.60
CA GLU A 222 5.66 13.56 -2.22
C GLU A 222 5.60 13.35 -3.74
N LEU A 223 4.77 12.44 -4.22
CA LEU A 223 4.52 12.28 -5.66
C LEU A 223 4.01 13.58 -6.28
N HIS A 224 3.02 14.22 -5.66
CA HIS A 224 2.52 15.52 -6.09
C HIS A 224 3.65 16.55 -6.16
N ARG A 225 4.43 16.70 -5.08
CA ARG A 225 5.54 17.65 -5.02
C ARG A 225 6.56 17.40 -6.15
N LEU A 226 6.94 16.15 -6.39
CA LEU A 226 7.99 15.82 -7.35
C LEU A 226 7.50 15.95 -8.81
N HIS A 227 6.33 15.43 -9.14
CA HIS A 227 5.88 15.30 -10.52
C HIS A 227 5.03 16.47 -11.02
N VAL A 228 4.34 17.14 -10.11
CA VAL A 228 3.51 18.31 -10.43
C VAL A 228 4.28 19.60 -10.19
N LEU A 229 4.71 19.86 -8.95
CA LEU A 229 5.37 21.13 -8.62
C LEU A 229 6.78 21.23 -9.22
N ASN A 230 7.59 20.18 -9.03
CA ASN A 230 8.96 20.15 -9.53
C ASN A 230 9.07 19.65 -10.98
N LYS A 231 7.95 19.27 -11.60
CA LYS A 231 7.84 18.82 -13.00
C LYS A 231 8.82 17.71 -13.38
N ARG A 232 9.18 16.84 -12.43
CA ARG A 232 10.03 15.69 -12.72
C ARG A 232 9.30 14.66 -13.59
N PRO A 233 10.02 13.87 -14.41
CA PRO A 233 9.45 12.72 -15.12
C PRO A 233 8.87 11.69 -14.13
N PRO A 234 8.04 10.73 -14.59
CA PRO A 234 7.42 9.73 -13.71
C PRO A 234 8.40 8.90 -12.88
N LEU A 235 9.61 8.67 -13.40
CA LEU A 235 10.69 7.98 -12.71
C LEU A 235 11.75 9.01 -12.30
N ASN A 236 11.98 9.15 -10.99
CA ASN A 236 12.65 10.33 -10.42
C ASN A 236 14.12 10.17 -10.02
N PHE A 237 14.53 8.93 -9.72
CA PHE A 237 15.79 8.65 -9.04
C PHE A 237 16.39 7.43 -9.71
N ALA A 238 17.47 7.57 -10.47
CA ALA A 238 18.19 6.39 -10.94
C ALA A 238 19.23 5.98 -9.90
N MET A 239 19.49 4.69 -9.71
CA MET A 239 20.58 4.21 -8.84
C MET A 239 21.93 4.84 -9.22
N SER A 240 22.14 5.12 -10.52
CA SER A 240 23.34 5.82 -11.01
C SER A 240 23.48 7.25 -10.50
N ASP A 241 22.43 7.88 -10.01
CA ASP A 241 22.51 9.25 -9.47
C ASP A 241 23.21 9.27 -8.09
N PHE A 242 23.44 8.10 -7.48
CA PHE A 242 23.97 7.94 -6.13
C PHE A 242 25.23 7.06 -6.04
N LEU A 243 25.72 6.55 -7.18
CA LEU A 243 26.95 5.74 -7.30
C LEU A 243 28.04 6.53 -8.03
#